data_AF-A0A521X252-F1
#
_entry.id   AF-A0A521X252-F1
#
_cell.length_a   1.000
_cell.length_b   1.000
_cell.length_c   1.000
_cell.angle_alpha   90.00
_cell.angle_beta   90.00
_cell.angle_gamma   90.00
#
_symmetry.space_group_name_H-M   'P 1'
#
loop_
_entity.id
_entity.type
_entity.pdbx_description
1 polymer ?
#
loop_
_entity_poly.entity_id
_entity_poly.type
_entity_poly.pdbx_seq_one_letter_code
_entity_poly.pdbx_strand_id
1 'polypeptide(L)' 'MVKDPVCGMNIEEEQAAGTCRYQGRTYYFCAPGCKREFEQEPEKYVHKLLNEIHVHNSNIQTKENQQ' A
#
# COMPACT_ATOMS: atom_id res chain seq x y z
N MET A 1 2.64 -9.97 -6.68
CA MET A 1 2.84 -10.12 -5.22
C MET A 1 2.38 -8.85 -4.54
N VAL A 2 1.43 -8.96 -3.62
CA VAL A 2 0.83 -7.86 -2.88
C VAL A 2 1.29 -7.90 -1.43
N LYS A 3 1.36 -6.73 -0.80
CA LYS A 3 1.82 -6.59 0.58
C LYS A 3 0.62 -6.46 1.50
N ASP A 4 0.51 -7.34 2.48
CA ASP A 4 -0.48 -7.21 3.53
C ASP A 4 -0.22 -5.89 4.29
N PRO A 5 -1.20 -4.97 4.35
CA PRO A 5 -1.00 -3.66 4.93
C PRO A 5 -0.88 -3.70 6.47
N VAL A 6 -1.37 -4.77 7.10
CA VAL A 6 -1.35 -4.97 8.56
C VAL A 6 -0.02 -5.54 8.99
N CYS A 7 0.36 -6.71 8.45
CA CYS A 7 1.57 -7.41 8.87
C CYS A 7 2.80 -7.13 8.00
N GLY A 8 2.63 -6.56 6.80
CA GLY A 8 3.73 -6.31 5.86
C GLY A 8 4.20 -7.54 5.09
N MET A 9 3.50 -8.67 5.22
CA MET A 9 3.86 -9.93 4.55
C MET A 9 3.57 -9.83 3.05
N ASN A 10 4.48 -10.35 2.22
CA ASN A 10 4.21 -10.52 0.80
C ASN A 10 3.35 -11.77 0.60
N ILE A 11 2.24 -11.59 -0.10
CA ILE A 11 1.27 -12.62 -0.43
C ILE A 11 0.99 -12.60 -1.93
N GLU A 12 0.64 -13.75 -2.47
CA GLU A 12 0.12 -13.86 -3.82
C GLU A 12 -1.36 -13.50 -3.81
N GLU A 13 -1.82 -12.73 -4.80
CA GLU A 13 -3.24 -12.30 -4.87
C GLU A 13 -4.20 -13.49 -4.92
N GLU A 14 -3.77 -14.56 -5.59
CA GLU A 14 -4.47 -15.82 -5.73
C GLU A 14 -4.52 -16.64 -4.43
N GLN A 15 -3.55 -16.41 -3.53
CA GLN A 15 -3.45 -17.08 -2.23
C GLN A 15 -3.96 -16.20 -1.07
N ALA A 16 -4.50 -15.02 -1.36
CA ALA A 16 -4.99 -14.13 -0.32
C ALA A 16 -6.15 -14.78 0.44
N ALA A 17 -5.99 -14.91 1.76
CA ALA A 17 -7.04 -15.46 2.63
C ALA A 17 -8.24 -14.50 2.79
N GLY A 18 -8.06 -13.22 2.43
CA GLY A 18 -9.14 -12.25 2.40
C GLY A 18 -8.79 -11.02 1.56
N THR A 19 -9.82 -10.33 1.09
CA THR A 19 -9.70 -9.06 0.39
C THR A 19 -10.67 -8.01 0.96
N CYS A 20 -10.30 -6.74 0.87
CA CYS A 20 -11.14 -5.62 1.25
C CYS A 20 -10.96 -4.47 0.28
N ARG A 21 -12.06 -3.85 -0.14
CA ARG A 21 -12.02 -2.71 -1.06
C ARG A 21 -12.22 -1.42 -0.27
N TYR A 22 -11.21 -0.55 -0.28
CA TYR A 22 -11.22 0.72 0.46
C TYR A 22 -10.69 1.84 -0.42
N GLN A 23 -11.38 2.98 -0.45
CA GLN A 23 -11.01 4.15 -1.28
C GLN A 23 -10.73 3.83 -2.76
N GLY A 24 -11.49 2.88 -3.32
CA GLY A 24 -11.32 2.46 -4.72
C GLY A 24 -10.11 1.56 -5.00
N ARG A 25 -9.35 1.15 -3.97
CA ARG A 25 -8.27 0.16 -4.07
C ARG A 25 -8.68 -1.16 -3.41
N THR A 26 -8.21 -2.27 -3.97
CA THR A 26 -8.36 -3.60 -3.37
C THR A 26 -7.12 -3.94 -2.56
N TYR A 27 -7.31 -4.26 -1.29
CA TYR A 27 -6.30 -4.72 -0.35
C TYR A 27 -6.46 -6.22 -0.14
N TYR A 28 -5.33 -6.90 0.02
CA TYR A 28 -5.25 -8.34 0.18
C TYR A 28 -4.60 -8.66 1.53
N PHE A 29 -5.05 -9.74 2.16
CA PHE A 29 -4.64 -10.12 3.51
C PHE A 29 -4.20 -11.57 3.58
N CYS A 30 -3.14 -11.83 4.34
CA CYS A 30 -2.61 -13.18 4.54
C CYS A 30 -3.54 -14.03 5.42
N ALA A 31 -4.35 -13.39 6.26
CA ALA A 31 -5.28 -14.04 7.17
C ALA A 31 -6.57 -13.24 7.35
N PRO A 32 -7.70 -13.89 7.71
CA PRO A 32 -8.94 -13.20 8.07
C PRO A 32 -8.77 -12.26 9.28
N GLY A 33 -7.83 -12.55 10.17
CA GLY A 33 -7.47 -11.68 11.30
C GLY A 33 -6.94 -10.32 10.82
N CYS A 34 -6.02 -10.31 9.86
CA CYS A 34 -5.48 -9.09 9.26
C CYS A 34 -6.58 -8.29 8.55
N LYS A 35 -7.50 -8.96 7.83
CA LYS A 35 -8.66 -8.29 7.23
C LYS A 35 -9.51 -7.55 8.29
N ARG A 36 -9.82 -8.21 9.42
CA ARG A 36 -10.62 -7.63 10.49
C ARG A 36 -9.92 -6.47 11.20
N GLU A 37 -8.61 -6.54 11.36
CA GLU A 37 -7.81 -5.45 11.92
C GLU A 37 -7.80 -4.24 10.99
N PHE A 38 -7.62 -4.49 9.69
CA PHE A 38 -7.73 -3.45 8.66
C PHE A 38 -9.12 -2.83 8.59
N GLU A 39 -10.20 -3.60 8.72
CA GLU A 39 -11.57 -3.06 8.72
C GLU A 39 -11.87 -2.18 9.95
N GLN A 40 -11.16 -2.38 11.07
CA GLN A 40 -11.29 -1.54 12.26
C GLN A 40 -10.56 -0.20 12.12
N GLU A 41 -9.36 -0.18 11.54
CA GLU A 41 -8.55 1.04 11.38
C GLU A 41 -7.98 1.20 9.96
N PRO A 42 -8.79 1.23 8.88
CA PRO A 42 -8.28 1.15 7.50
C PRO A 42 -7.40 2.35 7.15
N GLU A 43 -7.74 3.55 7.61
CA GLU A 43 -7.00 4.79 7.33
C GLU A 43 -5.54 4.73 7.78
N LYS A 44 -5.28 4.13 8.94
CA LYS A 44 -3.94 3.99 9.54
C LYS A 44 -3.02 3.15 8.66
N TYR A 45 -3.53 2.04 8.13
CA TYR A 45 -2.77 1.15 7.27
C TYR A 45 -2.65 1.69 5.84
N VAL A 46 -3.68 2.37 5.33
CA VAL A 46 -3.66 2.98 3.99
C VAL A 46 -2.68 4.16 3.92
N HIS A 47 -2.62 4.99 4.96
CA HIS A 47 -1.67 6.11 5.03
C HIS A 47 -0.22 5.62 4.95
N LYS A 48 0.10 4.51 5.63
CA LYS A 48 1.43 3.89 5.60
C LYS A 48 1.84 3.44 4.19
N LEU A 49 0.92 2.85 3.43
CA LEU A 49 1.16 2.40 2.06
C LEU A 49 1.32 3.56 1.07
N LEU A 50 0.61 4.67 1.27
CA LEU A 50 0.73 5.86 0.42
C LEU A 50 2.06 6.59 0.66
N ASN A 51 2.61 6.53 1.87
CA ASN A 51 3.87 7.20 2.20
C ASN A 51 5.11 6.53 1.57
N GLU A 52 5.03 5.26 1.17
CA GLU A 52 6.14 4.58 0.45
C GLU A 52 6.28 5.06 -1.01
N ILE A 53 5.27 5.74 -1.60
CA ILE A 53 5.31 6.19 -3.01
C ILE A 53 5.98 7.58 -3.18
N HIS A 54 6.13 8.38 -2.13
CA HIS A 54 6.56 9.78 -2.28
C HIS A 54 8.08 10.03 -2.31
N VAL A 55 8.95 9.00 -2.36
CA VAL A 55 10.41 9.19 -2.13
C VAL A 55 11.34 8.89 -3.31
N HIS A 56 10.89 8.39 -4.47
CA HIS A 56 11.84 8.16 -5.59
C HIS A 56 11.36 8.63 -6.95
N ASN A 57 11.21 9.96 -7.11
CA ASN A 57 11.44 10.60 -8.41
C ASN A 57 11.91 12.07 -8.30
N SER A 58 12.81 12.34 -7.34
CA SER A 58 13.59 13.59 -7.35
C SER A 58 14.80 13.45 -8.28
N ASN A 59 14.55 13.36 -9.58
CA ASN A 59 15.58 13.58 -10.60
C ASN A 59 15.00 14.34 -11.81
N ILE A 60 14.36 15.48 -11.54
CA ILE A 60 14.10 16.49 -12.58
C ILE A 60 15.33 17.41 -12.59
N GLN A 61 16.22 17.20 -13.56
CA GLN A 61 17.28 18.14 -13.92
C GLN A 61 16.65 19.49 -14.28
N THR A 62 16.74 20.49 -13.41
CA THR A 62 16.68 21.89 -13.84
C THR A 62 18.07 22.25 -14.34
N LYS A 63 18.33 22.03 -15.64
CA LYS A 63 19.45 22.67 -16.32
C LYS A 63 19.16 24.17 -16.37
N GLU A 64 20.04 24.93 -15.72
CA GLU A 64 20.19 26.37 -15.88
C GLU A 64 20.20 26.73 -17.37
N ASN A 65 19.28 27.58 -17.77
CA ASN A 65 19.38 28.29 -19.05
C ASN A 65 19.00 29.75 -18.79
N GLN A 66 19.98 30.53 -18.35
CA GLN A 66 20.00 31.97 -18.49
C GLN A 66 21.35 32.32 -19.13
N GLN A 67 21.31 32.58 -20.43
CA GLN A 67 22.35 33.33 -21.13
C GLN A 67 21.68 34.50 -21.83
#